data_AF-A0A418C812-F1
#
_entry.id   AF-A0A418C812-F1
#
_cell.length_a   1.000
_cell.length_b   1.000
_cell.length_c   1.000
_cell.angle_alpha   90.00
_cell.angle_beta   90.00
_cell.angle_gamma   90.00
#
_symmetry.space_group_name_H-M   'P 1'
#
loop_
_entity.id
_entity.type
_entity.pdbx_description
1 polymer ?
#
loop_
_entity_poly.entity_id
_entity_poly.type
_entity_poly.pdbx_seq_one_letter_code
_entity_poly.pdbx_strand_id
1 'polypeptide(L)'
;MDSARARRELSDDNKLEVIHNLQCLLTFGKLPRGSIQATATRLGINRKTVSSIWNGFITQGSSPSKKAGRVGRKLHYTPDHVTQLVQAVPQEQRTTMRDISVATGLSLGTICRNLKAGTLQRRSSRLKPMLTDANRAERVGFCRSHVRRIAATSLAEAAATVTAFGEKLDNVFLTFQAVMRLVLEHNGGNQFRLPHMNKAAMRRAGTLMANVICPVSLLQ
;
A
#
# COMPACT_ATOMS: atom_id res chain seq x y z
N MET A 1 32.38 -27.69 27.18
CA MET A 1 30.93 -27.57 27.46
C MET A 1 30.63 -26.09 27.55
N ASP A 2 29.93 -25.55 26.55
CA ASP A 2 29.55 -24.13 26.49
C ASP A 2 28.68 -23.77 27.70
N SER A 3 29.26 -23.06 28.67
CA SER A 3 28.47 -22.47 29.75
C SER A 3 27.63 -21.33 29.15
N ALA A 4 26.35 -21.60 28.89
CA ALA A 4 25.41 -20.60 28.43
C ALA A 4 25.48 -19.36 29.34
N ARG A 5 25.76 -18.19 28.76
CA ARG A 5 25.83 -16.91 29.49
C ARG A 5 24.59 -16.74 30.36
N ALA A 6 24.78 -16.61 31.67
CA ALA A 6 23.68 -16.36 32.60
C ALA A 6 23.02 -15.01 32.27
N ARG A 7 21.82 -15.06 31.68
CA ARG A 7 20.99 -13.87 31.42
C ARG A 7 20.23 -13.51 32.70
N ARG A 8 19.88 -12.23 32.86
CA ARG A 8 19.11 -11.72 34.01
C ARG A 8 17.75 -12.41 34.17
N GLU A 9 17.18 -12.93 33.09
CA GLU A 9 15.89 -13.60 33.05
C GLU A 9 16.05 -15.05 32.60
N LEU A 10 15.25 -15.93 33.22
CA LEU A 10 15.18 -17.33 32.86
C LEU A 10 14.46 -17.47 31.51
N SER A 11 15.12 -18.12 30.54
CA SER A 11 14.53 -18.42 29.22
C SER A 11 13.28 -19.28 29.36
N ASP A 12 12.39 -19.21 28.36
CA ASP A 12 11.20 -20.06 28.33
C ASP A 12 11.59 -21.56 28.24
N ASP A 13 12.68 -21.90 27.55
CA ASP A 13 13.21 -23.27 27.49
C ASP A 13 13.61 -23.78 28.89
N ASN A 14 14.32 -22.97 29.67
CA ASN A 14 14.70 -23.33 31.04
C ASN A 14 13.48 -23.47 31.95
N LYS A 15 12.41 -22.71 31.73
CA LYS A 15 11.15 -22.89 32.46
C LYS A 15 10.47 -24.20 32.08
N LEU A 16 10.47 -24.56 30.79
CA LEU A 16 9.96 -25.84 30.31
C LEU A 16 10.77 -27.01 30.90
N GLU A 17 12.10 -26.88 30.97
CA GLU A 17 12.96 -27.87 31.60
C GLU A 17 12.62 -28.06 33.08
N VAL A 18 12.37 -26.98 33.83
CA VAL A 18 11.90 -27.06 35.22
C VAL A 18 10.57 -27.83 35.31
N ILE A 19 9.62 -27.54 34.42
CA ILE A 19 8.29 -28.17 34.41
C ILE A 19 8.42 -29.66 34.10
N HIS A 20 9.10 -30.03 33.02
CA HIS A 20 9.29 -31.42 32.60
C HIS A 20 9.93 -32.25 33.72
N ASN A 21 10.96 -31.71 34.36
CA ASN A 21 11.64 -32.39 35.44
C ASN A 21 10.78 -32.62 36.69
N LEU A 22 9.89 -31.69 37.02
CA LEU A 22 8.95 -31.88 38.13
C LEU A 22 7.78 -32.79 37.74
N GLN A 23 7.35 -32.79 36.48
CA GLN A 23 6.34 -33.73 35.97
C GLN A 23 6.82 -35.18 36.06
N CYS A 24 8.07 -35.48 35.71
CA CYS A 24 8.64 -36.83 35.84
C CYS A 24 8.69 -37.34 37.29
N LEU A 25 8.60 -36.45 38.29
CA LEU A 25 8.64 -36.79 39.72
C LEU A 25 7.25 -36.88 40.35
N LEU A 26 6.17 -36.65 39.59
CA LEU A 26 4.81 -36.75 40.10
C LEU A 26 4.47 -38.19 40.48
N THR A 27 3.95 -38.38 41.69
CA THR A 27 3.39 -39.64 42.15
C THR A 27 1.95 -39.42 42.58
N PHE A 28 1.02 -40.18 41.99
CA PHE A 28 -0.42 -40.04 42.23
C PHE A 28 -0.93 -38.59 42.12
N GLY A 29 -0.41 -37.84 41.13
CA GLY A 29 -0.79 -36.44 40.89
C GLY A 29 -0.26 -35.44 41.93
N LYS A 30 0.60 -35.88 42.87
CA LYS A 30 1.23 -35.00 43.87
C LYS A 30 2.74 -35.01 43.69
N LEU A 31 3.34 -33.86 43.98
CA LEU A 31 4.79 -33.73 43.95
C LEU A 31 5.37 -34.13 45.32
N PRO A 32 6.31 -35.09 45.38
CA PRO A 32 6.95 -35.50 46.63
C PRO A 32 7.64 -34.33 47.36
N ARG A 33 7.72 -34.44 48.69
CA ARG A 33 8.39 -33.43 49.51
C ARG A 33 9.87 -33.39 49.15
N GLY A 34 10.40 -32.19 48.90
CA GLY A 34 11.81 -31.99 48.55
C GLY A 34 12.11 -31.96 47.05
N SER A 35 11.19 -32.41 46.18
CA SER A 35 11.43 -32.41 44.72
C SER A 35 11.73 -31.03 44.15
N ILE A 36 11.07 -29.98 44.64
CA ILE A 36 11.37 -28.59 44.26
C ILE A 36 12.82 -28.21 44.60
N GLN A 37 13.31 -28.61 45.78
CA GLN A 37 14.68 -28.35 46.19
C GLN A 37 15.67 -29.14 45.35
N ALA A 38 15.38 -30.41 45.07
CA ALA A 38 16.24 -31.26 44.24
C ALA A 38 16.37 -30.69 42.82
N THR A 39 15.26 -30.29 42.19
CA THR A 39 15.27 -29.64 40.87
C THR A 39 16.00 -28.30 40.89
N ALA A 40 15.82 -27.50 41.95
CA ALA A 40 16.54 -26.24 42.14
C ALA A 40 18.06 -26.44 42.20
N THR A 41 18.52 -27.40 43.00
CA THR A 41 19.96 -27.74 43.10
C THR A 41 20.50 -28.25 41.78
N ARG A 42 19.77 -29.14 41.08
CA ARG A 42 20.24 -29.73 39.82
C ARG A 42 20.37 -28.71 38.69
N LEU A 43 19.41 -27.79 38.57
CA LEU A 43 19.40 -26.77 37.52
C LEU A 43 20.13 -25.47 37.91
N GLY A 44 20.64 -25.37 39.15
CA GLY A 44 21.29 -24.16 39.65
C GLY A 44 20.35 -22.95 39.75
N ILE A 45 19.04 -23.18 39.93
CA ILE A 45 18.01 -22.14 39.98
C ILE A 45 17.53 -21.95 41.42
N ASN A 46 17.19 -20.72 41.82
CA ASN A 46 16.62 -20.47 43.14
C ASN A 46 15.31 -21.27 43.36
N ARG A 47 15.21 -21.95 44.51
CA ARG A 47 14.03 -22.74 44.91
C ARG A 47 12.71 -21.96 44.79
N LYS A 48 12.67 -20.67 45.15
CA LYS A 48 11.46 -19.84 45.03
C LYS A 48 11.04 -19.67 43.57
N THR A 49 11.99 -19.52 42.65
CA THR A 49 11.73 -19.42 41.21
C THR A 49 11.15 -20.74 40.68
N VAL A 50 11.74 -21.88 41.05
CA VAL A 50 11.22 -23.21 40.69
C VAL A 50 9.79 -23.40 41.20
N SER A 51 9.52 -23.05 42.46
CA SER A 51 8.17 -23.12 43.03
C SER A 51 7.19 -22.21 42.30
N SER A 52 7.58 -20.98 41.94
CA SER A 52 6.72 -20.05 41.21
C SER A 52 6.39 -20.54 39.82
N ILE A 53 7.37 -21.13 39.11
CA ILE A 53 7.17 -21.73 37.79
C ILE A 53 6.20 -22.89 37.88
N TRP A 54 6.40 -23.79 38.83
CA TRP A 54 5.53 -24.96 39.03
C TRP A 54 4.09 -24.56 39.36
N ASN A 55 3.90 -23.65 40.32
CA ASN A 55 2.56 -23.20 40.68
C ASN A 55 1.87 -22.44 39.52
N GLY A 56 2.63 -21.66 38.74
CA GLY A 56 2.14 -21.03 37.52
C GLY A 56 1.68 -22.06 36.49
N PHE A 57 2.49 -23.10 36.26
CA PHE A 57 2.15 -24.22 35.38
C PHE A 57 0.89 -24.97 35.82
N ILE A 58 0.78 -25.32 37.11
CA ILE A 58 -0.41 -26.01 37.64
C ILE A 58 -1.68 -25.16 37.48
N THR A 59 -1.55 -23.84 37.57
CA THR A 59 -2.71 -22.93 37.48
C THR A 59 -3.10 -22.59 36.04
N GLN A 60 -2.12 -22.39 35.15
CA GLN A 60 -2.33 -21.79 33.82
C GLN A 60 -1.85 -22.68 32.66
N GLY A 61 -1.30 -23.86 32.95
CA GLY A 61 -0.69 -24.76 31.95
C GLY A 61 0.64 -24.27 31.38
N SER A 62 1.09 -23.07 31.74
CA SER A 62 2.36 -22.48 31.29
C SER A 62 2.85 -21.40 32.27
N SER A 63 4.10 -20.96 32.12
CA SER A 63 4.71 -19.89 32.93
C SER A 63 5.33 -18.77 32.07
N PRO A 64 4.55 -18.13 31.17
CA PRO A 64 5.05 -17.11 30.27
C PRO A 64 5.44 -15.82 31.01
N SER A 65 6.31 -15.02 30.38
CA SER A 65 6.65 -13.70 30.91
C SER A 65 5.45 -12.76 30.90
N LYS A 66 5.16 -12.10 32.02
CA LYS A 66 4.11 -11.06 32.13
C LYS A 66 4.55 -9.69 31.58
N LYS A 67 5.77 -9.59 31.03
CA LYS A 67 6.33 -8.31 30.57
C LYS A 67 5.75 -7.86 29.23
N ALA A 68 5.36 -8.80 28.36
CA ALA A 68 4.76 -8.48 27.07
C ALA A 68 3.58 -7.50 27.27
N GLY A 69 3.63 -6.36 26.58
CA GLY A 69 2.64 -5.28 26.67
C GLY A 69 2.69 -4.42 27.95
N ARG A 70 3.41 -4.81 29.00
CA ARG A 70 3.54 -4.02 30.25
C ARG A 70 4.80 -3.18 30.31
N VAL A 71 5.87 -3.63 29.68
CA VAL A 71 7.16 -2.95 29.67
C VAL A 71 7.39 -2.24 28.33
N GLY A 72 8.30 -1.26 28.33
CA GLY A 72 8.63 -0.46 27.16
C GLY A 72 7.91 0.89 27.12
N ARG A 73 8.22 1.70 26.11
CA ARG A 73 7.61 3.02 25.93
C ARG A 73 6.16 2.86 25.51
N LYS A 74 5.24 3.52 26.22
CA LYS A 74 3.84 3.59 25.83
C LYS A 74 3.70 4.29 24.47
N LEU A 75 2.84 3.76 23.63
CA LEU A 75 2.55 4.35 22.33
C LEU A 75 1.86 5.70 22.53
N HIS A 76 2.45 6.76 21.98
CA HIS A 76 1.90 8.11 22.10
C HIS A 76 0.69 8.35 21.20
N TYR A 77 0.71 7.79 19.99
CA TYR A 77 -0.37 7.93 19.02
C TYR A 77 -0.95 6.56 18.72
N THR A 78 -2.16 6.28 19.20
CA THR A 78 -2.88 5.04 18.86
C THR A 78 -3.34 5.08 17.41
N PRO A 79 -3.49 3.91 16.74
CA PRO A 79 -3.97 3.85 15.36
C PRO A 79 -5.29 4.59 15.14
N ASP A 80 -6.24 4.46 16.08
CA ASP A 80 -7.55 5.12 16.01
C ASP A 80 -7.42 6.64 16.12
N HIS A 81 -6.56 7.11 17.04
CA HIS A 81 -6.33 8.54 17.20
C HIS A 81 -5.64 9.15 15.97
N VAL A 82 -4.68 8.45 15.35
CA VAL A 82 -4.08 8.88 14.08
C VAL A 82 -5.13 8.96 12.98
N THR A 83 -6.02 7.97 12.91
CA THR A 83 -7.08 7.92 11.90
C THR A 83 -8.04 9.10 12.06
N GLN A 84 -8.46 9.41 13.29
CA GLN A 84 -9.30 10.57 13.59
C GLN A 84 -8.65 11.89 13.17
N LEU A 85 -7.37 12.09 13.51
CA LEU A 85 -6.63 13.31 13.12
C LEU A 85 -6.57 13.46 11.59
N VAL A 86 -6.23 12.39 10.87
CA VAL A 86 -6.14 12.42 9.40
C VAL A 86 -7.53 12.61 8.77
N GLN A 87 -8.59 12.05 9.36
CA GLN A 87 -9.97 12.22 8.90
C GLN A 87 -10.53 13.63 9.14
N ALA A 88 -9.97 14.42 10.06
CA ALA A 88 -10.38 15.80 10.28
C ALA A 88 -9.79 16.78 9.25
N VAL A 89 -8.65 16.45 8.64
CA VAL A 89 -7.97 17.32 7.65
C VAL A 89 -8.79 17.39 6.35
N PRO A 90 -9.01 18.54 5.69
CA PRO A 90 -9.68 18.57 4.38
C PRO A 90 -9.02 17.68 3.33
N GLN A 91 -9.81 17.07 2.42
CA GLN A 91 -9.27 16.10 1.45
C GLN A 91 -8.16 16.67 0.55
N GLU A 92 -8.27 17.95 0.19
CA GLU A 92 -7.26 18.71 -0.58
C GLU A 92 -5.87 18.77 0.09
N GLN A 93 -5.82 18.67 1.42
CA GLN A 93 -4.59 18.68 2.22
C GLN A 93 -4.10 17.26 2.58
N ARG A 94 -4.74 16.21 2.04
CA ARG A 94 -4.36 14.79 2.23
C ARG A 94 -3.60 14.20 1.04
N THR A 95 -2.92 15.03 0.25
CA THR A 95 -2.28 14.62 -1.01
C THR A 95 -0.96 13.89 -0.75
N THR A 96 -0.01 14.53 -0.05
CA THR A 96 1.27 13.90 0.31
C THR A 96 1.39 13.66 1.81
N MET A 97 2.32 12.78 2.21
CA MET A 97 2.63 12.57 3.63
C MET A 97 3.14 13.86 4.30
N ARG A 98 3.72 14.80 3.54
CA ARG A 98 4.18 16.09 4.07
C ARG A 98 2.99 17.00 4.38
N ASP A 99 2.02 17.05 3.49
CA ASP A 99 0.81 17.86 3.69
C ASP A 99 0.01 17.37 4.90
N ILE A 100 -0.15 16.05 5.02
CA ILE A 100 -0.77 15.43 6.20
C ILE A 100 0.03 15.75 7.47
N SER A 101 1.37 15.72 7.41
CA SER A 101 2.23 16.04 8.56
C SER A 101 2.04 17.47 9.04
N VAL A 102 2.03 18.43 8.11
CA VAL A 102 1.81 19.85 8.41
C VAL A 102 0.40 20.07 8.96
N ALA A 103 -0.62 19.45 8.35
CA ALA A 103 -2.01 19.65 8.75
C ALA A 103 -2.37 18.97 10.09
N THR A 104 -1.80 17.80 10.40
CA THR A 104 -2.11 17.04 11.63
C THR A 104 -1.13 17.28 12.78
N GLY A 105 0.03 17.90 12.52
CA GLY A 105 1.14 18.00 13.47
C GLY A 105 1.85 16.66 13.75
N LEU A 106 1.43 15.56 13.11
CA LEU A 106 2.11 14.27 13.24
C LEU A 106 3.43 14.29 12.48
N SER A 107 4.47 13.68 13.07
CA SER A 107 5.73 13.52 12.34
C SER A 107 5.56 12.66 11.08
N LEU A 108 6.33 12.95 10.03
CA LEU A 108 6.44 12.13 8.82
C LEU A 108 6.73 10.65 9.13
N GLY A 109 7.55 10.37 10.15
CA GLY A 109 7.86 9.01 10.58
C GLY A 109 6.66 8.28 11.20
N THR A 110 5.78 8.99 11.91
CA THR A 110 4.52 8.45 12.42
C THR A 110 3.58 8.11 11.26
N ILE A 111 3.41 9.02 10.30
CA ILE A 111 2.55 8.81 9.14
C ILE A 111 3.06 7.63 8.28
N CYS A 112 4.36 7.58 8.01
CA CYS A 112 4.99 6.50 7.25
C CYS A 112 4.79 5.12 7.91
N ARG A 113 4.94 5.01 9.23
CA ARG A 113 4.69 3.75 9.96
C ARG A 113 3.23 3.33 9.89
N ASN A 114 2.28 4.25 10.08
CA ASN A 114 0.85 3.95 9.99
C ASN A 114 0.43 3.55 8.57
N LEU A 115 1.09 4.12 7.55
CA LEU A 115 0.88 3.74 6.16
C LEU A 115 1.40 2.33 5.85
N LYS A 116 2.58 1.96 6.38
CA LYS A 116 3.15 0.62 6.25
C LYS A 116 2.37 -0.44 7.04
N ALA A 117 1.85 -0.05 8.21
CA ALA A 117 1.01 -0.92 9.04
C ALA A 117 -0.41 -1.10 8.48
N GLY A 118 -0.82 -0.30 7.49
CA GLY A 118 -2.14 -0.37 6.87
C GLY A 118 -3.25 0.39 7.58
N THR A 119 -2.95 1.04 8.72
CA THR A 119 -3.87 1.95 9.42
C THR A 119 -4.29 3.12 8.54
N LEU A 120 -3.33 3.67 7.78
CA LEU A 120 -3.60 4.61 6.70
C LEU A 120 -3.39 3.89 5.37
N GLN A 121 -4.21 4.21 4.36
CA GLN A 121 -4.12 3.61 3.04
C GLN A 121 -4.12 4.68 1.95
N ARG A 122 -3.34 4.45 0.88
CA ARG A 122 -3.37 5.29 -0.31
C ARG A 122 -4.60 4.93 -1.13
N ARG A 123 -5.39 5.94 -1.50
CA ARG A 123 -6.52 5.76 -2.41
C ARG A 123 -6.12 6.30 -3.79
N SER A 124 -5.98 5.40 -4.76
CA SER A 124 -5.90 5.77 -6.17
C SER A 124 -7.26 5.54 -6.82
N SER A 125 -7.81 6.54 -7.50
CA SER A 125 -8.96 6.33 -8.39
C SER A 125 -8.52 5.65 -9.68
N ARG A 126 -9.32 4.71 -10.18
CA ARG A 126 -9.06 4.05 -11.46
C ARG A 126 -9.36 5.04 -12.58
N LEU A 127 -8.33 5.59 -13.24
CA LEU A 127 -8.47 6.57 -14.32
C LEU A 127 -9.23 6.06 -15.55
N LYS A 128 -9.42 4.74 -15.68
CA LYS A 128 -10.10 4.09 -16.80
C LYS A 128 -11.32 3.32 -16.31
N PRO A 129 -12.53 3.90 -16.41
CA PRO A 129 -13.75 3.20 -16.01
C PRO A 129 -13.97 1.97 -16.91
N MET A 130 -14.67 0.97 -16.36
CA MET A 130 -15.13 -0.18 -17.14
C MET A 130 -16.27 0.28 -18.05
N LEU A 131 -16.19 -0.07 -19.33
CA LEU A 131 -17.18 0.32 -20.33
C LEU A 131 -18.05 -0.87 -20.69
N THR A 132 -19.37 -0.66 -20.69
CA THR A 132 -20.36 -1.57 -21.30
C THR A 132 -20.23 -1.51 -22.83
N ASP A 133 -20.76 -2.52 -23.52
CA ASP A 133 -20.71 -2.56 -24.99
C ASP A 133 -21.51 -1.41 -25.62
N ALA A 134 -22.61 -0.97 -24.99
CA ALA A 134 -23.35 0.23 -25.39
C ALA A 134 -22.47 1.49 -25.32
N ASN A 135 -21.75 1.69 -24.21
CA ASN A 135 -20.84 2.84 -24.06
C ASN A 135 -19.71 2.81 -25.09
N ARG A 136 -19.21 1.61 -25.45
CA ARG A 136 -18.18 1.47 -26.50
C ARG A 136 -18.73 1.86 -27.87
N ALA A 137 -19.94 1.43 -28.21
CA ALA A 137 -20.59 1.76 -29.47
C ALA A 137 -20.83 3.27 -29.61
N GLU A 138 -21.34 3.93 -28.56
CA GLU A 138 -21.53 5.39 -28.55
C GLU A 138 -20.21 6.14 -28.76
N ARG A 139 -19.14 5.68 -28.11
CA ARG A 139 -17.80 6.29 -28.24
C ARG A 139 -17.25 6.15 -29.66
N VAL A 140 -17.43 5.00 -30.30
CA VAL A 140 -17.05 4.80 -31.71
C VAL A 140 -17.86 5.73 -32.61
N GLY A 141 -19.17 5.82 -32.40
CA GLY A 141 -20.05 6.74 -33.14
C GLY A 141 -19.61 8.20 -33.01
N PHE A 142 -19.32 8.65 -31.78
CA PHE A 142 -18.79 9.98 -31.52
C PHE A 142 -17.45 10.21 -32.23
N CYS A 143 -16.51 9.26 -32.15
CA CYS A 143 -15.22 9.43 -32.81
C CYS A 143 -15.36 9.52 -34.33
N ARG A 144 -16.22 8.69 -34.93
CA ARG A 144 -16.50 8.71 -36.38
C ARG A 144 -17.09 10.04 -36.84
N SER A 145 -18.04 10.61 -36.10
CA SER A 145 -18.67 11.89 -36.47
C SER A 145 -17.71 13.08 -36.45
N HIS A 146 -16.59 12.96 -35.73
CA HIS A 146 -15.58 14.02 -35.59
C HIS A 146 -14.38 13.85 -36.53
N VAL A 147 -14.35 12.79 -37.37
CA VAL A 147 -13.32 12.63 -38.40
C VAL A 147 -13.80 13.29 -39.70
N ARG A 148 -13.08 14.33 -40.15
CA ARG A 148 -13.32 14.96 -41.45
C ARG A 148 -12.58 14.21 -42.55
N ARG A 149 -13.27 13.84 -43.63
CA ARG A 149 -12.60 13.30 -44.84
C ARG A 149 -11.99 14.46 -45.62
N ILE A 150 -10.69 14.41 -45.87
CA ILE A 150 -9.99 15.37 -46.72
C ILE A 150 -9.76 14.69 -48.07
N ALA A 151 -10.22 15.29 -49.18
CA ALA A 151 -9.91 14.82 -50.52
C ALA A 151 -8.43 15.12 -50.84
N ALA A 152 -7.75 14.20 -51.51
CA ALA A 152 -6.29 14.24 -51.72
C ALA A 152 -5.78 15.47 -52.52
N THR A 153 -6.67 16.28 -53.09
CA THR A 153 -6.34 17.43 -53.94
C THR A 153 -6.14 18.76 -53.20
N SER A 154 -6.34 18.85 -51.87
CA SER A 154 -6.19 20.12 -51.13
C SER A 154 -5.41 20.00 -49.80
N LEU A 155 -4.39 19.13 -49.75
CA LEU A 155 -3.51 19.02 -48.56
C LEU A 155 -2.90 20.35 -48.11
N ALA A 156 -2.71 21.32 -49.02
CA ALA A 156 -2.23 22.65 -48.70
C ALA A 156 -3.30 23.59 -48.10
N GLU A 157 -4.57 23.49 -48.52
CA GLU A 157 -5.66 24.37 -48.04
C GLU A 157 -6.29 23.87 -46.73
N ALA A 158 -6.30 22.55 -46.49
CA ALA A 158 -6.88 21.97 -45.27
C ALA A 158 -6.04 22.25 -44.00
N ALA A 159 -4.76 22.59 -44.15
CA ALA A 159 -3.90 23.00 -43.03
C ALA A 159 -4.22 24.42 -42.51
N ALA A 160 -4.95 25.23 -43.27
CA ALA A 160 -5.12 26.66 -43.02
C ALA A 160 -6.45 27.05 -42.33
N THR A 161 -7.39 26.12 -42.12
CA THR A 161 -8.76 26.45 -41.63
C THR A 161 -9.00 26.20 -40.14
N VAL A 162 -7.95 25.99 -39.34
CA VAL A 162 -8.05 26.07 -37.88
C VAL A 162 -7.22 27.28 -37.45
N THR A 163 -7.89 28.36 -37.06
CA THR A 163 -7.27 29.46 -36.34
C THR A 163 -6.51 28.87 -35.14
N ALA A 164 -5.19 29.04 -35.13
CA ALA A 164 -4.34 28.54 -34.06
C ALA A 164 -4.85 29.08 -32.72
N PHE A 165 -5.18 28.19 -31.80
CA PHE A 165 -5.47 28.57 -30.43
C PHE A 165 -4.15 28.84 -29.70
N GLY A 166 -4.19 29.33 -28.46
CA GLY A 166 -2.97 29.41 -27.65
C GLY A 166 -2.32 28.03 -27.48
N GLU A 167 -0.98 27.96 -27.36
CA GLU A 167 -0.21 26.71 -27.39
C GLU A 167 -0.73 25.59 -26.45
N LYS A 168 -1.29 25.97 -25.30
CA LYS A 168 -1.91 25.04 -24.35
C LYS A 168 -3.11 24.31 -24.95
N LEU A 169 -3.98 25.03 -25.66
CA LEU A 169 -5.18 24.47 -26.29
C LEU A 169 -4.80 23.55 -27.46
N ASP A 170 -3.82 23.92 -28.28
CA ASP A 170 -3.30 23.05 -29.34
C ASP A 170 -2.76 21.74 -28.76
N ASN A 171 -2.03 21.82 -27.65
CA ASN A 171 -1.49 20.63 -27.00
C ASN A 171 -2.59 19.70 -26.48
N VAL A 172 -3.69 20.26 -25.96
CA VAL A 172 -4.86 19.50 -25.51
C VAL A 172 -5.55 18.88 -26.72
N PHE A 173 -5.80 19.67 -27.77
CA PHE A 173 -6.51 19.25 -28.97
C PHE A 173 -5.80 18.10 -29.71
N LEU A 174 -4.48 18.20 -29.93
CA LEU A 174 -3.71 17.12 -30.57
C LEU A 174 -3.73 15.82 -29.76
N THR A 175 -3.72 15.93 -28.42
CA THR A 175 -3.84 14.75 -27.55
C THR A 175 -5.24 14.15 -27.65
N PHE A 176 -6.26 15.01 -27.70
CA PHE A 176 -7.64 14.58 -27.85
C PHE A 176 -7.84 13.81 -29.16
N GLN A 177 -7.36 14.34 -30.29
CA GLN A 177 -7.42 13.65 -31.58
C GLN A 177 -6.67 12.31 -31.57
N ALA A 178 -5.47 12.26 -30.96
CA ALA A 178 -4.72 11.01 -30.82
C ALA A 178 -5.46 9.97 -29.97
N VAL A 179 -6.12 10.39 -28.88
CA VAL A 179 -6.96 9.50 -28.06
C VAL A 179 -8.19 9.03 -28.85
N MET A 180 -8.85 9.90 -29.62
CA MET A 180 -9.99 9.49 -30.46
C MET A 180 -9.58 8.43 -31.49
N ARG A 181 -8.39 8.55 -32.09
CA ARG A 181 -7.85 7.50 -32.98
C ARG A 181 -7.70 6.16 -32.24
N LEU A 182 -7.10 6.17 -31.05
CA LEU A 182 -6.97 4.95 -30.22
C LEU A 182 -8.33 4.36 -29.83
N VAL A 183 -9.33 5.19 -29.57
CA VAL A 183 -10.69 4.71 -29.30
C VAL A 183 -11.26 3.96 -30.50
N LEU A 184 -11.01 4.42 -31.73
CA LEU A 184 -11.39 3.71 -32.94
C LEU A 184 -10.61 2.40 -33.12
N GLU A 185 -9.28 2.43 -32.93
CA GLU A 185 -8.41 1.24 -33.02
C GLU A 185 -8.79 0.13 -32.02
N HIS A 186 -9.38 0.49 -30.89
CA HIS A 186 -9.77 -0.43 -29.82
C HIS A 186 -11.28 -0.60 -29.69
N ASN A 187 -12.05 -0.33 -30.76
CA ASN A 187 -13.51 -0.54 -30.82
C ASN A 187 -14.25 0.08 -29.61
N GLY A 188 -13.91 1.32 -29.25
CA GLY A 188 -14.55 2.06 -28.15
C GLY A 188 -13.96 1.79 -26.76
N GLY A 189 -13.08 0.79 -26.63
CA GLY A 189 -12.50 0.34 -25.36
C GLY A 189 -11.49 1.31 -24.74
N ASN A 190 -10.95 0.95 -23.56
CA ASN A 190 -9.95 1.73 -22.81
C ASN A 190 -8.57 1.04 -22.75
N GLN A 191 -8.41 -0.06 -23.47
CA GLN A 191 -7.25 -0.97 -23.47
C GLN A 191 -6.10 -0.47 -24.36
N PHE A 192 -5.81 0.83 -24.30
CA PHE A 192 -4.66 1.46 -24.97
C PHE A 192 -3.81 2.28 -23.99
N ARG A 193 -2.51 2.43 -24.22
CA ARG A 193 -1.71 3.39 -23.44
C ARG A 193 -1.96 4.80 -23.95
N LEU A 194 -2.02 5.79 -23.06
CA LEU A 194 -2.17 7.18 -23.48
C LEU A 194 -0.91 7.61 -24.26
N PRO A 195 -1.04 8.20 -25.45
CA PRO A 195 0.09 8.50 -26.32
C PRO A 195 0.83 9.73 -25.79
N HIS A 196 2.15 9.62 -25.61
CA HIS A 196 3.01 10.77 -25.29
C HIS A 196 3.68 11.29 -26.56
N MET A 197 3.10 12.35 -27.14
CA MET A 197 3.50 12.84 -28.46
C MET A 197 4.71 13.79 -28.46
N ASN A 198 5.40 14.03 -27.33
CA ASN A 198 6.56 14.93 -27.26
C ASN A 198 6.34 16.31 -27.93
N LYS A 199 5.12 16.86 -27.81
CA LYS A 199 4.65 18.06 -28.56
C LYS A 199 5.59 19.27 -28.43
N ALA A 200 6.16 19.49 -27.24
CA ALA A 200 7.12 20.57 -27.01
C ALA A 200 8.45 20.37 -27.76
N ALA A 201 8.90 19.14 -27.95
CA ALA A 201 10.09 18.85 -28.74
C ALA A 201 9.80 19.05 -30.24
N MET A 202 8.67 18.54 -30.75
CA MET A 202 8.29 18.71 -32.15
C MET A 202 8.02 20.18 -32.52
N ARG A 203 7.43 20.97 -31.62
CA ARG A 203 7.24 22.42 -31.82
C ARG A 203 8.57 23.14 -31.95
N ARG A 204 9.55 22.84 -31.08
CA ARG A 204 10.92 23.41 -31.17
C ARG A 204 11.63 23.04 -32.47
N ALA A 205 11.34 21.87 -33.03
CA ALA A 205 11.89 21.41 -34.30
C ALA A 205 11.10 21.90 -35.53
N GLY A 206 9.97 22.60 -35.36
CA GLY A 206 9.12 23.05 -36.46
C GLY A 206 8.34 21.94 -37.18
N THR A 207 8.23 20.74 -36.59
CA THR A 207 7.63 19.55 -37.22
C THR A 207 6.30 19.11 -36.58
N LEU A 208 5.72 19.94 -35.70
CA LEU A 208 4.45 19.62 -35.04
C LEU A 208 3.30 19.61 -36.05
N MET A 209 2.64 18.46 -36.19
CA MET A 209 1.46 18.31 -37.03
C MET A 209 0.30 19.18 -36.52
N ALA A 210 -0.44 19.80 -37.45
CA ALA A 210 -1.66 20.55 -37.12
C ALA A 210 -2.84 19.65 -36.73
N ASN A 211 -2.92 18.44 -37.32
CA ASN A 211 -3.95 17.46 -37.04
C ASN A 211 -3.40 16.03 -37.10
N VAL A 212 -4.02 15.12 -36.34
CA VAL A 212 -3.68 13.70 -36.28
C VAL A 212 -4.41 12.92 -37.39
N ILE A 213 -3.70 12.24 -38.30
CA ILE A 213 -4.27 11.55 -39.48
C ILE A 213 -5.01 10.25 -39.11
N CYS A 214 -6.29 10.08 -39.42
CA CYS A 214 -6.98 8.79 -39.18
C CYS A 214 -6.96 7.90 -40.44
N PRO A 215 -6.46 6.65 -40.38
CA PRO A 215 -6.61 5.69 -41.47
C PRO A 215 -8.09 5.42 -41.78
N VAL A 216 -8.43 5.31 -43.07
CA VAL A 216 -9.81 5.08 -43.53
C VAL A 216 -10.34 3.71 -43.09
N SER A 217 -9.46 2.72 -42.90
CA SER A 217 -9.82 1.38 -42.41
C SER A 217 -10.50 1.39 -41.04
N LEU A 218 -10.26 2.42 -40.22
CA LEU A 218 -10.86 2.56 -38.88
C LEU A 218 -12.28 3.16 -38.91
N LEU A 219 -12.76 3.59 -40.08
CA LEU A 219 -14.06 4.26 -40.25
C LEU A 219 -15.15 3.34 -40.80
N GLN A 220 -14.85 2.05 -41.02
CA GLN A 220 -15.79 1.05 -41.54
C GLN A 220 -16.78 0.56 -40.48
#